data_AF-A0A9R1V944-F1
#
_entry.id   AF-A0A9R1V944-F1
#
_cell.length_a   1.000
_cell.length_b   1.000
_cell.length_c   1.000
_cell.angle_alpha   90.00
_cell.angle_beta   90.00
_cell.angle_gamma   90.00
#
_symmetry.space_group_name_H-M   'P 1'
#
loop_
_entity.id
_entity.type
_entity.pdbx_description
1 polymer ?
#
loop_
_entity_poly.entity_id
_entity_poly.type
_entity_poly.pdbx_seq_one_letter_code
_entity_poly.pdbx_strand_id
1 'polypeptide(L)'
;MRKGCVAAMKHSGARVIVTKIGPICALQALMESLQVLTLEEVLTKADIFVATTVNNYIIMVDHMKKMKNITIACNIGCRRT
;
A
#
# COMPACT_ATOMS: atom_id res chain seq x y z
N MET A 1 -1.58 -10.84 -1.36
CA MET A 1 -1.06 -9.80 -0.44
C MET A 1 0.23 -10.32 0.20
N ARG A 2 1.33 -9.55 0.18
CA ARG A 2 2.52 -9.92 0.95
C ARG A 2 2.28 -9.63 2.44
N LYS A 3 1.73 -10.61 3.16
CA LYS A 3 1.50 -10.54 4.63
C LYS A 3 2.75 -10.12 5.39
N GLY A 4 3.93 -10.56 4.94
CA GLY A 4 5.22 -10.21 5.55
C GLY A 4 5.52 -8.71 5.60
N CYS A 5 5.14 -7.95 4.56
CA CYS A 5 5.40 -6.50 4.55
C CYS A 5 4.49 -5.75 5.53
N VAL A 6 3.23 -6.20 5.64
CA VAL A 6 2.30 -5.64 6.61
C VAL A 6 2.68 -6.00 8.04
N ALA A 7 3.11 -7.23 8.28
CA ALA A 7 3.63 -7.65 9.59
C ALA A 7 4.87 -6.84 9.99
N ALA A 8 5.81 -6.63 9.07
CA ALA A 8 7.01 -5.82 9.33
C ALA A 8 6.67 -4.37 9.66
N MET A 9 5.78 -3.73 8.90
CA MET A 9 5.36 -2.36 9.16
C MET A 9 4.55 -2.23 10.47
N LYS A 10 3.69 -3.20 10.79
CA LYS A 10 3.00 -3.25 12.09
C LYS A 10 3.99 -3.39 13.24
N HIS A 11 4.98 -4.27 13.11
CA HIS A 11 6.00 -4.47 14.14
C HIS A 11 6.88 -3.23 14.33
N SER A 12 7.06 -2.44 13.26
CA SER A 12 7.72 -1.14 13.31
C SER A 12 6.86 -0.02 13.95
N GLY A 13 5.66 -0.33 14.45
CA GLY A 13 4.75 0.64 15.07
C GLY A 13 4.04 1.56 14.08
N ALA A 14 4.13 1.29 12.76
CA ALA A 14 3.48 2.10 11.76
C ALA A 14 1.98 1.76 11.62
N ARG A 15 1.16 2.77 11.36
CA ARG A 15 -0.25 2.56 10.99
C ARG A 15 -0.32 2.05 9.56
N VAL A 16 -0.66 0.77 9.39
CA VAL A 16 -0.73 0.14 8.07
C VAL A 16 -2.13 0.24 7.49
N ILE A 17 -2.23 0.80 6.30
CA ILE A 17 -3.46 0.86 5.50
C ILE A 17 -3.24 0.04 4.24
N VAL A 18 -4.20 -0.81 3.89
CA VAL A 18 -4.11 -1.69 2.72
C VAL A 18 -5.05 -1.19 1.64
N THR A 19 -4.51 -0.95 0.45
CA THR A 19 -5.26 -0.41 -0.68
C THR A 19 -5.38 -1.42 -1.83
N LYS A 20 -6.55 -1.45 -2.47
CA LYS A 20 -6.84 -2.17 -3.73
C LYS A 20 -6.37 -3.63 -3.75
N ILE A 21 -7.05 -4.48 -2.98
CA ILE A 21 -6.86 -5.93 -2.95
C ILE A 21 -8.11 -6.62 -3.49
N GLY A 22 -7.95 -7.82 -4.09
CA GLY A 22 -9.09 -8.67 -4.41
C GLY A 22 -9.94 -8.95 -3.16
N PRO A 23 -11.24 -9.25 -3.32
CA PRO A 23 -12.22 -9.32 -2.22
C PRO A 23 -11.79 -10.25 -1.08
N ILE A 24 -11.14 -11.37 -1.41
CA ILE A 24 -10.67 -12.36 -0.43
C ILE A 24 -9.58 -11.78 0.48
N CYS A 25 -8.53 -11.14 -0.06
CA CYS A 25 -7.50 -10.60 0.81
C CYS A 25 -7.83 -9.23 1.42
N ALA A 26 -8.84 -8.52 0.89
CA ALA A 26 -9.44 -7.38 1.60
C ALA A 26 -10.12 -7.85 2.90
N LEU A 27 -10.93 -8.91 2.83
CA LEU A 27 -11.56 -9.51 4.01
C LEU A 27 -10.52 -10.03 5.01
N GLN A 28 -9.46 -10.69 4.54
CA GLN A 28 -8.36 -11.15 5.42
C GLN A 28 -7.66 -9.98 6.13
N ALA A 29 -7.48 -8.85 5.46
CA ALA A 29 -6.89 -7.67 6.08
C ALA A 29 -7.79 -7.13 7.20
N LEU A 30 -9.10 -7.07 6.97
CA LEU A 30 -10.07 -6.66 8.00
C LEU A 30 -10.04 -7.59 9.22
N MET A 31 -9.90 -8.90 9.02
CA MET A 31 -9.74 -9.88 10.12
C MET A 31 -8.46 -9.64 10.95
N GLU A 32 -7.42 -9.07 10.35
CA GLU A 32 -6.18 -8.68 11.02
C GLU A 32 -6.25 -7.24 11.58
N SER A 33 -7.45 -6.66 11.72
CA SER A 33 -7.70 -5.29 12.19
C SER A 33 -6.97 -4.22 11.38
N LEU A 34 -6.79 -4.46 10.08
CA LEU A 34 -6.21 -3.48 9.15
C LEU A 34 -7.30 -2.62 8.52
N GLN A 35 -6.97 -1.36 8.27
CA GLN A 35 -7.83 -0.49 7.48
C GLN A 35 -7.70 -0.83 6.00
N VAL A 36 -8.84 -1.02 5.35
CA VAL A 36 -8.94 -1.15 3.90
C VAL A 36 -9.55 0.12 3.36
N LEU A 37 -8.75 0.91 2.64
CA LEU A 37 -9.18 2.17 2.03
C LEU A 37 -8.81 2.18 0.56
N THR A 38 -9.39 3.10 -0.20
CA THR A 38 -8.99 3.32 -1.58
C THR A 38 -7.68 4.10 -1.63
N LEU A 39 -6.91 3.94 -2.72
CA LEU A 39 -5.62 4.63 -2.84
C LEU A 39 -5.79 6.15 -2.77
N GLU A 40 -6.84 6.68 -3.41
CA GLU A 40 -7.13 8.11 -3.49
C GLU A 40 -7.34 8.77 -2.12
N GLU A 41 -7.95 8.06 -1.17
CA GLU A 41 -8.19 8.55 0.19
C GLU A 41 -6.93 8.64 1.05
N VAL A 42 -5.89 7.85 0.71
CA VAL A 42 -4.62 7.83 1.45
C VAL A 42 -3.49 8.60 0.78
N LEU A 43 -3.66 9.09 -0.45
CA LEU A 43 -2.62 9.85 -1.17
C LEU A 43 -2.07 11.02 -0.35
N THR A 44 -2.94 11.76 0.34
CA THR A 44 -2.57 12.94 1.13
C THR A 44 -2.17 12.63 2.57
N LYS A 45 -2.45 11.42 3.06
CA LYS A 45 -2.30 11.05 4.48
C LYS A 45 -1.14 10.11 4.74
N ALA A 46 -0.69 9.36 3.74
CA ALA A 46 0.36 8.36 3.92
C ALA A 46 1.74 8.93 3.58
N ASP A 47 2.71 8.66 4.46
CA ASP A 47 4.11 9.05 4.25
C ASP A 47 4.91 7.98 3.50
N ILE A 48 4.46 6.70 3.52
CA ILE A 48 5.12 5.58 2.86
C ILE A 48 4.12 4.78 2.03
N PHE A 49 4.39 4.61 0.74
CA PHE A 49 3.65 3.75 -0.17
C PHE A 49 4.48 2.55 -0.57
N VAL A 50 3.92 1.35 -0.39
CA VAL A 50 4.57 0.10 -0.81
C VAL A 50 3.68 -0.61 -1.81
N ALA A 51 4.10 -0.58 -3.09
CA ALA A 51 3.48 -1.36 -4.15
C ALA A 51 3.98 -2.80 -4.08
N THR A 52 3.07 -3.75 -3.87
CA THR A 52 3.40 -5.18 -3.71
C THR A 52 2.93 -6.06 -4.88
N THR A 53 2.23 -5.48 -5.85
CA THR A 53 1.66 -6.20 -7.00
C THR A 53 2.58 -6.09 -8.22
N VAL A 54 2.45 -7.06 -9.14
CA VAL A 54 3.22 -7.13 -10.40
C VAL A 54 2.59 -6.25 -11.50
N ASN A 55 1.66 -5.37 -11.13
CA ASN A 55 0.97 -4.53 -12.10
C ASN A 55 1.72 -3.22 -12.31
N ASN A 56 1.90 -2.82 -13.57
CA ASN A 56 2.73 -1.67 -13.92
C ASN A 56 2.12 -0.30 -13.58
N TYR A 57 0.87 -0.24 -13.13
CA TYR A 57 0.10 1.01 -13.03
C TYR A 57 -0.63 1.18 -11.69
N ILE A 58 0.07 0.93 -10.58
CA ILE A 58 -0.53 1.08 -9.23
C ILE A 58 -0.45 2.53 -8.77
N ILE A 59 0.71 3.17 -8.98
CA ILE A 59 0.97 4.57 -8.62
C ILE A 59 1.30 5.30 -9.91
N MET A 60 0.36 6.12 -10.39
CA MET A 60 0.54 6.95 -11.59
C MET A 60 1.16 8.30 -11.22
N VAL A 61 1.65 9.03 -12.23
CA VAL A 61 2.20 10.38 -12.07
C VAL A 61 1.19 11.32 -11.42
N ASP A 62 -0.10 11.23 -11.79
CA ASP A 62 -1.17 12.02 -11.18
C ASP A 62 -1.40 11.73 -9.70
N HIS A 63 -1.12 10.51 -9.26
CA HIS A 63 -1.14 10.14 -7.85
C HIS A 63 0.05 10.75 -7.11
N MET A 64 1.25 10.70 -7.71
CA MET A 64 2.46 11.27 -7.11
C MET A 64 2.38 12.79 -6.95
N LYS A 65 1.70 13.49 -7.87
CA LYS A 65 1.43 14.94 -7.75
C LYS A 65 0.54 15.29 -6.54
N LYS A 66 -0.31 14.37 -6.11
CA LYS A 66 -1.24 14.56 -4.98
C LYS A 66 -0.66 14.04 -3.65
N MET A 67 0.51 13.42 -3.67
CA MET A 67 1.19 12.96 -2.47
C MET A 67 1.81 14.12 -1.70
N LYS A 68 2.05 13.89 -0.41
CA LYS A 68 2.71 14.85 0.47
C LYS A 68 4.19 15.00 0.08
N ASN A 69 4.78 16.18 0.35
CA ASN A 69 6.22 16.36 0.18
C ASN A 69 7.00 15.36 1.07
N ILE A 70 8.06 14.77 0.53
CA ILE A 70 8.91 13.75 1.19
C ILE A 70 8.20 12.39 1.39
N THR A 71 7.13 12.11 0.63
CA THR A 71 6.56 10.77 0.59
C THR A 71 7.53 9.76 -0.03
N ILE A 72 7.70 8.61 0.62
CA ILE A 72 8.52 7.49 0.14
C ILE A 72 7.63 6.52 -0.65
N ALA A 73 7.94 6.29 -1.92
CA ALA A 73 7.29 5.26 -2.73
C ALA A 73 8.29 4.11 -3.01
N CYS A 74 7.90 2.89 -2.69
CA CYS A 74 8.70 1.69 -2.88
C CYS A 74 7.90 0.64 -3.67
N ASN A 75 8.55 -0.02 -4.63
CA ASN A 75 8.00 -1.17 -5.32
C ASN A 75 8.79 -2.42 -4.93
N ILE A 76 8.11 -3.37 -4.29
CA ILE A 76 8.70 -4.66 -3.91
C ILE A 76 8.19 -5.81 -4.81
N GLY A 77 7.35 -5.51 -5.78
CA GLY A 77 6.93 -6.44 -6.82
C GLY A 77 8.12 -6.83 -7.69
N CYS A 78 8.32 -8.13 -7.90
CA CYS A 78 9.35 -8.60 -8.82
C CYS A 78 8.88 -8.34 -10.25
N ARG A 79 9.59 -7.47 -10.98
CA ARG A 79 9.57 -7.45 -12.44
C ARG A 79 10.97 -7.86 -12.88
N ARG A 80 11.15 -9.15 -13.20
CA ARG A 80 12.25 -9.54 -14.09
C ARG A 80 11.79 -9.20 -15.49
N THR A 81 12.57 -8.35 -16.15
CA THR A 81 12.48 -7.89 -17.56
C THR A 81 11.32 -6.95 -17.92
#